data_AF-A0A938LVP0-F1
#
_entry.id   AF-A0A938LVP0-F1
#
_cell.length_a   1.000
_cell.length_b   1.000
_cell.length_c   1.000
_cell.angle_alpha   90.00
_cell.angle_beta   90.00
_cell.angle_gamma   90.00
#
_symmetry.space_group_name_H-M   'P 1'
#
loop_
_entity.id
_entity.type
_entity.pdbx_description
1 polymer ?
#
loop_
_entity_poly.entity_id
_entity_poly.type
_entity_poly.pdbx_seq_one_letter_code
_entity_poly.pdbx_strand_id
1 'polypeptide(L)'
;MKRSLYLESTIPSYLVAAPSRDLLIAAHQQVTAEWWRTRRIGFDLYVSQFILDEIGRGDAEVAKRRLEAVKGIPLLDITEDVLDPAAGFLALKIIPRRAGTDAVHIAVATVHGVDFLLTWNCRHIANAAIIRDIEAVCRMRGFQCPVICTPEELMEGSHG
;
A
#
# COMPACT_ATOMS: atom_id res chain seq x y z
N MET A 1 -20.97 -4.58 -4.95
CA MET A 1 -19.64 -4.38 -5.58
C MET A 1 -18.58 -4.63 -4.53
N LYS A 2 -17.44 -5.19 -4.90
CA LYS A 2 -16.29 -5.29 -3.99
C LYS A 2 -15.67 -3.91 -3.83
N ARG A 3 -15.04 -3.66 -2.68
CA ARG A 3 -14.28 -2.43 -2.48
C ARG A 3 -12.91 -2.59 -3.13
N SER A 4 -12.40 -1.52 -3.71
CA SER A 4 -11.09 -1.46 -4.36
C SER A 4 -9.97 -1.34 -3.32
N LEU A 5 -8.85 -2.02 -3.55
CA LEU A 5 -7.73 -2.06 -2.61
C LEU A 5 -6.40 -2.04 -3.34
N TYR A 6 -5.59 -1.04 -3.04
CA TYR A 6 -4.24 -0.90 -3.56
C TYR A 6 -3.24 -1.56 -2.61
N LEU A 7 -2.45 -2.51 -3.12
CA LEU A 7 -1.43 -3.20 -2.36
C LEU A 7 -0.12 -2.42 -2.43
N GLU A 8 0.39 -1.99 -1.28
CA GLU A 8 1.73 -1.43 -1.17
C GLU A 8 2.79 -2.55 -1.09
N SER A 9 4.05 -2.25 -1.43
CA SER A 9 5.11 -3.24 -1.69
C SER A 9 5.46 -4.12 -0.48
N THR A 10 5.19 -3.64 0.73
CA THR A 10 5.41 -4.42 1.95
C THR A 10 4.52 -5.66 1.96
N ILE A 11 3.30 -5.61 1.41
CA ILE A 11 2.37 -6.74 1.42
C ILE A 11 2.92 -7.97 0.68
N PRO A 12 3.25 -7.90 -0.63
CA PRO A 12 3.88 -9.04 -1.31
C PRO A 12 5.26 -9.39 -0.71
N SER A 13 5.98 -8.42 -0.15
CA SER A 13 7.26 -8.67 0.52
C SER A 13 7.12 -9.54 1.76
N TYR A 14 6.17 -9.24 2.65
CA TYR A 14 5.86 -10.03 3.84
C TYR A 14 5.26 -11.39 3.48
N LEU A 15 4.44 -11.45 2.43
CA LEU A 15 3.79 -12.69 1.99
C LEU A 15 4.78 -13.79 1.58
N VAL A 16 5.89 -13.42 0.93
CA VAL A 16 6.84 -14.40 0.38
C VAL A 16 8.16 -14.47 1.16
N ALA A 17 8.42 -13.54 2.07
CA ALA A 17 9.63 -13.59 2.87
C ALA A 17 9.73 -14.91 3.67
N ALA A 18 10.96 -15.40 3.87
CA ALA A 18 11.19 -16.51 4.78
C ALA A 18 10.77 -16.12 6.21
N PRO A 19 10.30 -17.07 7.04
CA PRO A 19 9.93 -16.79 8.42
C PRO A 19 11.05 -16.04 9.16
N SER A 20 10.72 -14.86 9.68
CA SER A 20 11.66 -14.04 10.43
C SER A 20 11.89 -14.60 11.83
N ARG A 21 13.08 -14.37 12.39
CA ARG A 21 13.37 -14.61 13.82
C ARG A 21 12.97 -13.41 14.69
N ASP A 22 12.78 -12.25 14.08
CA ASP A 22 12.18 -11.10 14.75
C ASP A 22 10.68 -11.35 14.91
N LEU A 23 10.21 -11.36 16.16
CA LEU A 23 8.83 -11.71 16.50
C LEU A 23 7.80 -10.76 15.88
N LEU A 24 8.12 -9.47 15.77
CA LEU A 24 7.22 -8.49 15.19
C LEU A 24 7.10 -8.69 13.67
N ILE A 25 8.24 -8.88 13.00
CA ILE A 25 8.25 -9.19 11.56
C ILE A 25 7.52 -10.52 11.31
N ALA A 26 7.75 -11.55 12.13
CA ALA A 26 7.09 -12.83 12.01
C ALA A 26 5.56 -12.71 12.19
N ALA A 27 5.10 -11.88 13.13
CA ALA A 27 3.67 -11.60 13.30
C ALA A 27 3.08 -10.93 12.05
N HIS A 28 3.73 -9.90 11.49
CA HIS A 28 3.28 -9.25 10.25
C HIS A 28 3.23 -10.24 9.07
N GLN A 29 4.21 -11.15 8.95
CA GLN A 29 4.19 -12.22 7.95
C GLN A 29 2.96 -13.12 8.10
N GLN A 30 2.65 -13.55 9.34
CA GLN A 30 1.49 -14.39 9.62
C GLN A 30 0.18 -13.69 9.32
N VAL A 31 0.00 -12.45 9.79
CA VAL A 31 -1.23 -11.67 9.53
C VAL A 31 -1.40 -11.42 8.02
N THR A 32 -0.31 -11.09 7.31
CA THR A 32 -0.36 -10.91 5.85
C THR A 32 -0.78 -12.18 5.13
N ALA A 33 -0.19 -13.33 5.49
CA ALA A 33 -0.52 -14.61 4.88
C ALA A 33 -1.98 -15.01 5.14
N GLU A 34 -2.47 -14.78 6.37
CA GLU A 34 -3.85 -15.07 6.72
C GLU A 34 -4.83 -14.16 5.97
N TRP A 35 -4.61 -12.84 5.98
CA TRP A 35 -5.42 -11.88 5.23
C TRP A 35 -5.48 -12.22 3.73
N TRP A 36 -4.31 -12.57 3.16
CA TRP A 36 -4.21 -12.96 1.75
C TRP A 36 -5.03 -14.21 1.44
N ARG A 37 -5.07 -15.18 2.37
CA ARG A 37 -5.81 -16.43 2.19
C ARG A 37 -7.31 -16.25 2.36
N THR A 38 -7.74 -15.44 3.32
CA THR A 38 -9.15 -15.41 3.76
C THR A 38 -9.94 -14.17 3.34
N ARG A 39 -9.28 -13.02 3.16
CA ARG A 39 -9.96 -11.73 2.95
C ARG A 39 -9.81 -11.16 1.55
N ARG A 40 -8.67 -11.37 0.88
CA ARG A 40 -8.37 -10.74 -0.41
C ARG A 40 -9.47 -10.90 -1.48
N ILE A 41 -10.20 -12.03 -1.46
CA ILE A 41 -11.25 -12.34 -2.45
C ILE A 41 -12.43 -11.36 -2.34
N GLY A 42 -12.62 -10.71 -1.18
CA GLY A 42 -13.63 -9.69 -0.95
C GLY A 42 -13.31 -8.31 -1.57
N PHE A 43 -12.12 -8.13 -2.14
CA PHE A 43 -11.66 -6.86 -2.70
C PHE A 43 -11.32 -6.98 -4.18
N ASP A 44 -11.41 -5.85 -4.89
CA ASP A 44 -10.80 -5.69 -6.20
C ASP A 44 -9.39 -5.14 -6.00
N LEU A 45 -8.39 -6.00 -6.20
CA LEU A 45 -6.99 -5.68 -5.90
C LEU A 45 -6.35 -4.91 -7.05
N TYR A 46 -5.49 -3.96 -6.70
CA TYR A 46 -4.72 -3.16 -7.65
C TYR A 46 -3.28 -2.99 -7.16
N VAL A 47 -2.35 -2.88 -8.11
CA VAL A 47 -0.96 -2.43 -7.89
C VAL A 47 -0.59 -1.39 -8.96
N SER A 48 0.65 -0.90 -8.98
CA SER A 48 1.14 -0.01 -10.04
C SER A 48 2.51 -0.45 -10.53
N GLN A 49 3.00 0.15 -11.61
CA GLN A 49 4.36 -0.12 -12.10
C GLN A 49 5.43 0.19 -11.03
N PHE A 50 5.22 1.21 -10.17
CA PHE A 50 6.13 1.49 -9.05
C PHE A 50 6.26 0.32 -8.08
N ILE A 51 5.16 -0.41 -7.81
CA ILE A 51 5.19 -1.62 -6.98
C ILE A 51 6.04 -2.69 -7.65
N LEU A 52 5.84 -2.94 -8.94
CA LEU A 52 6.60 -3.95 -9.68
C LEU A 52 8.10 -3.64 -9.67
N ASP A 53 8.45 -2.37 -9.91
CA ASP A 53 9.83 -1.89 -9.91
C ASP A 53 10.48 -2.02 -8.53
N GLU A 54 9.71 -1.82 -7.45
CA GLU A 54 10.22 -1.94 -6.08
C GLU A 54 10.40 -3.40 -5.66
N ILE A 55 9.37 -4.24 -5.86
CA ILE A 55 9.43 -5.64 -5.44
C ILE A 55 10.34 -6.48 -6.34
N GLY A 56 10.63 -6.01 -7.55
CA GLY A 56 11.57 -6.60 -8.50
C GLY A 56 13.05 -6.38 -8.14
N ARG A 57 13.37 -5.54 -7.15
CA ARG A 57 14.73 -5.28 -6.70
C ARG A 57 15.19 -6.24 -5.60
N GLY A 58 16.51 -6.36 -5.47
CA GLY A 58 17.15 -7.16 -4.42
C GLY A 58 17.50 -8.57 -4.90
N ASP A 59 17.39 -9.54 -3.99
CA ASP A 59 17.67 -10.95 -4.30
C ASP A 59 16.72 -11.47 -5.40
N ALA A 60 17.29 -12.09 -6.43
CA ALA A 60 16.55 -12.47 -7.63
C ALA A 60 15.44 -13.50 -7.35
N GLU A 61 15.67 -14.45 -6.44
CA GLU A 61 14.68 -15.49 -6.13
C GLU A 61 13.55 -14.91 -5.29
N VAL A 62 13.86 -14.04 -4.33
CA VAL A 62 12.84 -13.32 -3.55
C VAL A 62 12.03 -12.39 -4.45
N ALA A 63 12.69 -11.62 -5.32
CA ALA A 63 12.04 -10.70 -6.27
C ALA A 63 11.06 -11.45 -7.19
N LYS A 64 11.50 -12.59 -7.75
CA LYS A 64 10.65 -13.46 -8.57
C LYS A 64 9.40 -13.91 -7.82
N ARG A 65 9.55 -14.36 -6.56
CA ARG A 65 8.40 -14.78 -5.74
C ARG A 65 7.43 -13.64 -5.46
N ARG A 66 7.92 -12.42 -5.21
CA ARG A 66 7.06 -11.23 -5.02
C ARG A 66 6.29 -10.88 -6.29
N LEU A 67 6.97 -10.88 -7.44
CA LEU A 67 6.35 -10.61 -8.74
C LEU A 67 5.29 -11.66 -9.10
N GLU A 68 5.56 -12.94 -8.85
CA GLU A 68 4.57 -14.01 -9.06
C GLU A 68 3.35 -13.86 -8.12
N ALA A 69 3.54 -13.36 -6.89
CA ALA A 69 2.43 -13.16 -5.95
C ALA A 69 1.43 -12.08 -6.40
N VAL A 70 1.88 -11.05 -7.12
CA VAL A 70 1.01 -9.98 -7.65
C VAL A 70 0.62 -10.19 -9.11
N LYS A 71 1.02 -11.31 -9.71
CA LYS A 71 0.74 -11.62 -11.11
C LYS A 71 -0.75 -11.72 -11.37
N GLY A 72 -1.22 -11.04 -12.42
CA GLY A 72 -2.63 -10.99 -12.79
C GLY A 72 -3.46 -9.99 -11.98
N ILE A 73 -2.85 -9.25 -11.04
CA ILE A 73 -3.49 -8.09 -10.41
C ILE A 73 -3.41 -6.90 -11.39
N PRO A 74 -4.54 -6.21 -11.68
CA PRO A 74 -4.55 -5.04 -12.55
C PRO A 74 -3.59 -3.92 -12.08
N LEU A 75 -2.99 -3.23 -13.06
CA LEU A 75 -2.13 -2.08 -12.83
C LEU A 75 -2.93 -0.78 -12.94
N LEU A 76 -2.73 0.10 -11.97
CA LEU A 76 -3.15 1.49 -12.06
C LEU A 76 -2.07 2.32 -12.72
N ASP A 77 -2.47 3.14 -13.67
CA ASP A 77 -1.56 4.01 -14.42
C ASP A 77 -0.97 5.11 -13.53
N ILE A 78 0.30 5.43 -13.76
CA ILE A 78 0.94 6.57 -13.11
C ILE A 78 0.95 7.71 -14.12
N THR A 79 -0.07 8.56 -14.03
CA THR A 79 -0.23 9.74 -14.89
C THR A 79 0.42 10.97 -14.25
N GLU A 80 0.50 12.08 -14.98
CA GLU A 80 0.95 13.36 -14.43
C GLU A 80 0.07 13.82 -13.25
N ASP A 81 -1.23 13.49 -13.29
CA ASP A 81 -2.19 13.81 -12.22
C ASP A 81 -1.83 13.12 -10.90
N VAL A 82 -1.15 11.97 -10.93
CA VAL A 82 -0.63 11.28 -9.73
C VAL A 82 0.57 12.02 -9.14
N LEU A 83 1.40 12.65 -9.97
CA LEU A 83 2.63 13.29 -9.50
C LEU A 83 2.34 14.57 -8.72
N ASP A 84 1.22 15.24 -8.97
CA ASP A 84 0.86 16.50 -8.31
C ASP A 84 0.51 16.33 -6.81
N PRO A 85 -0.38 15.40 -6.38
CA PRO A 85 -0.57 15.07 -4.96
C PRO A 85 0.72 14.61 -4.29
N ALA A 86 1.50 13.75 -4.95
CA ALA A 86 2.78 13.26 -4.43
C ALA A 86 3.76 14.43 -4.14
N ALA A 87 3.89 15.37 -5.08
CA ALA A 87 4.70 16.57 -4.89
C ALA A 87 4.18 17.45 -3.75
N GLY A 88 2.85 17.53 -3.57
CA GLY A 88 2.21 18.24 -2.46
C GLY A 88 2.63 17.69 -1.10
N PHE A 89 2.59 16.37 -0.90
CA PHE A 89 3.01 15.73 0.35
C PHE A 89 4.47 16.02 0.70
N LEU A 90 5.34 16.04 -0.32
CA LEU A 90 6.77 16.32 -0.15
C LEU A 90 7.06 17.80 0.10
N ALA A 91 6.38 18.71 -0.61
CA ALA A 91 6.54 20.15 -0.47
C ALA A 91 6.13 20.63 0.94
N LEU A 92 5.04 20.07 1.47
CA LEU A 92 4.55 20.34 2.82
C LEU A 92 5.30 19.57 3.91
N LYS A 93 6.29 18.74 3.53
CA LYS A 93 7.12 17.92 4.43
C LYS A 93 6.31 16.93 5.29
N ILE A 94 5.11 16.57 4.85
CA ILE A 94 4.27 15.52 5.46
C ILE A 94 5.01 14.19 5.31
N ILE A 95 5.54 13.94 4.12
CA ILE A 95 6.42 12.82 3.81
C ILE A 95 7.83 13.38 3.56
N PRO A 96 8.87 12.81 4.18
CA PRO A 96 10.23 13.30 3.96
C PRO A 96 10.68 13.04 2.52
N ARG A 97 11.48 13.93 1.93
CA ARG A 97 11.93 13.81 0.51
C ARG A 97 12.58 12.46 0.15
N ARG A 98 13.23 11.80 1.12
CA ARG A 98 13.82 10.47 0.94
C ARG A 98 12.79 9.33 0.77
N ALA A 99 11.56 9.56 1.21
CA ALA A 99 10.42 8.65 1.10
C ALA A 99 9.51 9.05 -0.06
N GLY A 100 10.09 9.53 -1.17
CA GLY A 100 9.33 9.97 -2.35
C GLY A 100 8.45 8.87 -2.93
N THR A 101 8.91 7.62 -2.90
CA THR A 101 8.12 6.46 -3.37
C THR A 101 6.86 6.24 -2.53
N ASP A 102 6.94 6.43 -1.20
CA ASP A 102 5.79 6.32 -0.30
C ASP A 102 4.69 7.35 -0.66
N ALA A 103 5.10 8.56 -1.02
CA ALA A 103 4.18 9.62 -1.48
C ALA A 103 3.48 9.23 -2.79
N VAL A 104 4.17 8.54 -3.70
CA VAL A 104 3.59 8.08 -4.96
C VAL A 104 2.57 6.97 -4.73
N HIS A 105 2.80 6.01 -3.82
CA HIS A 105 1.81 4.98 -3.50
C HIS A 105 0.49 5.58 -3.02
N ILE A 106 0.55 6.57 -2.13
CA ILE A 106 -0.64 7.28 -1.63
C ILE A 106 -1.32 8.05 -2.78
N ALA A 107 -0.53 8.73 -3.62
CA ALA A 107 -1.08 9.54 -4.70
C ALA A 107 -1.77 8.68 -5.78
N VAL A 108 -1.20 7.52 -6.14
CA VAL A 108 -1.82 6.57 -7.09
C VAL A 108 -3.19 6.14 -6.55
N ALA A 109 -3.24 5.65 -5.31
CA ALA A 109 -4.49 5.20 -4.71
C ALA A 109 -5.53 6.34 -4.60
N THR A 110 -5.08 7.55 -4.27
CA THR A 110 -5.92 8.75 -4.19
C THR A 110 -6.52 9.16 -5.54
N VAL A 111 -5.70 9.28 -6.58
CA VAL A 111 -6.14 9.77 -7.90
C VAL A 111 -7.08 8.79 -8.58
N HIS A 112 -6.83 7.48 -8.41
CA HIS A 112 -7.69 6.44 -8.95
C HIS A 112 -8.94 6.17 -8.08
N GLY A 113 -9.13 6.91 -6.99
CA GLY A 113 -10.30 6.79 -6.13
C GLY A 113 -10.43 5.43 -5.45
N VAL A 114 -9.31 4.80 -5.11
CA VAL A 114 -9.28 3.50 -4.46
C VAL A 114 -9.81 3.62 -3.02
N ASP A 115 -10.61 2.65 -2.57
CA ASP A 115 -11.21 2.69 -1.24
C ASP A 115 -10.16 2.50 -0.13
N PHE A 116 -9.19 1.60 -0.34
CA PHE A 116 -8.16 1.24 0.64
C PHE A 116 -6.74 1.24 0.06
N LEU A 117 -5.78 1.65 0.88
CA LEU A 117 -4.35 1.41 0.66
C LEU A 117 -3.84 0.50 1.78
N LEU A 118 -3.41 -0.71 1.42
CA LEU A 118 -2.96 -1.73 2.38
C LEU A 118 -1.44 -1.73 2.48
N THR A 119 -0.89 -1.50 3.67
CA THR A 119 0.56 -1.40 3.91
C THR A 119 0.96 -1.80 5.32
N TRP A 120 2.23 -2.20 5.51
CA TRP A 120 2.90 -2.25 6.82
C TRP A 120 3.87 -1.09 7.06
N ASN A 121 3.99 -0.13 6.12
CA ASN A 121 4.83 1.06 6.30
C ASN A 121 4.14 2.08 7.22
N CYS A 122 4.11 1.78 8.51
CA CYS A 122 3.56 2.66 9.55
C CYS A 122 4.48 3.84 9.90
N ARG A 123 5.59 4.01 9.18
CA ARG A 123 6.54 5.10 9.39
C ARG A 123 6.22 6.29 8.49
N HIS A 124 5.89 6.01 7.24
CA HIS A 124 5.77 7.02 6.18
C HIS A 124 4.43 6.98 5.44
N ILE A 125 3.62 5.94 5.62
CA ILE A 125 2.31 5.79 5.00
C ILE A 125 1.22 5.66 6.08
N ALA A 126 1.16 4.53 6.77
CA ALA A 126 0.16 4.23 7.80
C ALA A 126 0.53 4.84 9.16
N ASN A 127 0.76 6.15 9.20
CA ASN A 127 1.14 6.86 10.42
C ASN A 127 0.06 7.88 10.81
N ALA A 128 -0.60 7.63 11.94
CA ALA A 128 -1.69 8.46 12.46
C ALA A 128 -1.29 9.94 12.68
N ALA A 129 0.00 10.24 12.88
CA ALA A 129 0.49 11.60 13.03
C ALA A 129 0.43 12.40 11.71
N ILE A 130 0.54 11.73 10.56
CA ILE A 130 0.57 12.38 9.23
C ILE A 130 -0.68 12.11 8.39
N ILE A 131 -1.48 11.08 8.71
CA ILE A 131 -2.68 10.70 7.94
C ILE A 131 -3.65 11.88 7.79
N ARG A 132 -3.89 12.66 8.84
CA ARG A 132 -4.78 13.82 8.77
C ARG A 132 -4.26 14.91 7.82
N ASP A 133 -2.94 15.08 7.75
CA ASP A 133 -2.31 16.04 6.85
C ASP A 133 -2.36 15.54 5.40
N ILE A 134 -2.15 14.24 5.18
CA ILE A 134 -2.34 13.59 3.87
C ILE A 134 -3.78 13.80 3.40
N GLU A 135 -4.77 13.48 4.24
CA GLU A 135 -6.19 13.67 3.93
C GLU A 135 -6.54 15.13 3.63
N ALA A 136 -5.95 16.08 4.36
CA ALA A 136 -6.14 17.50 4.11
C ALA A 136 -5.62 17.90 2.72
N VAL A 137 -4.43 17.44 2.34
CA VAL A 137 -3.86 17.71 1.00
C VAL A 137 -4.70 17.07 -0.10
N CYS A 138 -5.12 15.82 0.06
CA CYS A 138 -6.01 15.16 -0.91
C CYS A 138 -7.29 15.97 -1.11
N ARG A 139 -7.93 16.38 0.00
CA ARG A 139 -9.17 17.16 -0.01
C ARG A 139 -9.00 18.55 -0.64
N MET A 140 -7.91 19.25 -0.32
CA MET A 140 -7.58 20.54 -0.93
C MET A 140 -7.39 20.46 -2.44
N ARG A 141 -6.97 19.29 -2.93
CA ARG A 141 -6.79 18.98 -4.36
C ARG A 141 -8.03 18.35 -5.00
N GLY A 142 -9.15 18.26 -4.28
CA GLY A 142 -10.41 17.72 -4.80
C GLY A 142 -10.50 16.19 -4.81
N PHE A 143 -9.57 15.50 -4.17
CA PHE A 143 -9.57 14.05 -4.09
C PHE A 143 -10.08 13.53 -2.74
N GLN A 144 -10.63 12.32 -2.76
CA GLN A 144 -10.88 11.55 -1.55
C GLN A 144 -9.66 10.67 -1.27
N CYS A 145 -9.07 10.80 -0.07
CA CYS A 145 -7.96 9.96 0.34
C CYS A 145 -8.46 8.52 0.58
N PRO A 146 -7.71 7.48 0.14
CA PRO A 146 -8.01 6.11 0.52
C PRO A 146 -7.90 5.94 2.04
N VAL A 147 -8.61 4.96 2.60
CA VAL A 147 -8.36 4.51 3.96
C VAL A 147 -7.03 3.75 3.96
N ILE A 148 -6.00 4.37 4.54
CA ILE A 148 -4.69 3.76 4.73
C ILE A 148 -4.76 2.86 5.95
N CYS A 149 -4.49 1.57 5.76
CA CYS A 149 -4.64 0.58 6.82
C CYS A 149 -3.64 -0.58 6.69
N THR A 150 -3.47 -1.28 7.79
CA THR A 150 -2.71 -2.53 7.88
C THR A 150 -3.61 -3.72 7.57
N PRO A 151 -3.02 -4.89 7.20
CA PRO A 151 -3.78 -6.13 7.09
C PRO A 151 -4.61 -6.46 8.33
N GLU A 152 -4.07 -6.21 9.53
CA GLU A 152 -4.76 -6.45 10.81
C GLU A 152 -6.07 -5.66 10.91
N GLU A 153 -6.07 -4.38 10.53
CA GLU A 153 -7.27 -3.54 10.52
C GLU A 153 -8.33 -3.99 9.50
N LEU A 154 -7.95 -4.78 8.49
CA LEU A 154 -8.85 -5.40 7.52
C LEU A 154 -9.14 -6.88 7.78
N MET A 155 -8.71 -7.42 8.93
CA MET A 155 -8.95 -8.84 9.26
C MET A 155 -10.40 -9.12 9.64
N GLU A 156 -11.15 -8.19 10.26
CA GLU A 156 -12.55 -8.37 10.64
C GLU A 156 -13.34 -7.05 10.70
N GLY A 157 -14.51 -7.04 10.05
CA GLY A 157 -15.56 -6.01 10.18
C GLY A 157 -16.92 -6.64 10.47
N SER A 158 -16.94 -7.80 11.12
CA SER A 158 -18.18 -8.42 11.60
C SER A 158 -18.61 -7.66 12.85
N HIS A 159 -19.55 -6.73 12.70
CA HIS A 159 -20.39 -6.37 13.85
C HIS A 159 -21.06 -7.66 14.33
N GLY A 160 -20.76 -8.03 15.58
CA GLY A 160 -21.58 -9.01 16.32
C GLY A 160 -22.98 -8.50 16.55
#